data_AF-A0AAW7HUU8-F1
#
_entry.id   AF-A0AAW7HUU8-F1
#
_cell.length_a   1.000
_cell.length_b   1.000
_cell.length_c   1.000
_cell.angle_alpha   90.00
_cell.angle_beta   90.00
_cell.angle_gamma   90.00
#
_symmetry.space_group_name_H-M   'P 1'
#
loop_
_entity.id
_entity.type
_entity.pdbx_description
1 polymer ?
#
loop_
_entity_poly.entity_id
_entity_poly.type
_entity_poly.pdbx_seq_one_letter_code
_entity_poly.pdbx_strand_id
1 'polypeptide(L)'
;MTGINPLAIARSPYIAHPDIWLTDIWIGDIFHPMLVRRDNTMRVITKAAVTKAIEVHGQWKAPLSLWLTTFDRATLRFESFEQLRQTWATVSGWNVDRIPHSKLRPASRKGPLDIYVFDIKKNECRLIAWLNARTGTLYIKAILSHAEYDKWCRSDIR
;
A
#
# COMPACT_ATOMS: atom_id res chain seq x y z
N MET A 1 56.12 23.10 19.47
CA MET A 1 54.71 23.38 19.83
C MET A 1 54.13 24.20 18.68
N THR A 2 53.67 23.51 17.62
CA THR A 2 52.25 23.42 17.20
C THR A 2 51.68 24.81 16.86
N GLY A 3 51.67 25.29 15.62
CA GLY A 3 51.00 24.72 14.45
C GLY A 3 49.71 25.51 14.19
N ILE A 4 49.75 26.53 13.33
CA ILE A 4 48.61 27.40 12.99
C ILE A 4 47.78 26.74 11.87
N ASN A 5 46.48 26.53 12.11
CA ASN A 5 45.50 26.07 11.14
C ASN A 5 44.17 26.83 11.36
N PRO A 6 43.77 27.75 10.45
CA PRO A 6 42.40 28.26 10.39
C PRO A 6 41.73 27.79 9.08
N LEU A 7 40.96 26.71 9.17
CA LEU A 7 39.97 26.26 8.18
C LEU A 7 38.59 26.36 8.86
N ALA A 8 37.49 26.78 8.26
CA ALA A 8 37.23 27.44 6.99
C ALA A 8 35.81 28.04 7.16
N ILE A 9 35.65 29.31 6.83
CA ILE A 9 34.36 29.98 6.73
C ILE A 9 33.68 29.45 5.46
N ALA A 10 32.65 28.63 5.61
CA ALA A 10 31.87 28.12 4.48
C ALA A 10 31.12 29.27 3.80
N ARG A 11 31.57 29.60 2.58
CA ARG A 11 30.93 30.54 1.66
C ARG A 11 29.67 29.90 1.08
N SER A 12 28.52 30.56 1.29
CA SER A 12 27.38 30.48 0.37
C SER A 12 27.75 31.23 -0.91
N PRO A 13 27.57 30.62 -2.10
CA PRO A 13 26.80 31.32 -3.12
C PRO A 13 26.07 30.35 -4.08
N TYR A 14 24.75 30.21 -3.96
CA TYR A 14 23.96 29.74 -5.11
C TYR A 14 23.77 30.91 -6.07
N ILE A 15 24.70 30.96 -7.03
CA ILE A 15 24.68 31.82 -8.21
C ILE A 15 23.58 31.33 -9.14
N ALA A 16 22.69 32.24 -9.53
CA ALA A 16 21.74 32.06 -10.61
C ALA A 16 22.47 32.00 -11.95
N HIS A 17 22.13 31.02 -12.80
CA HIS A 17 22.25 31.14 -14.25
C HIS A 17 21.07 30.40 -14.93
N PRO A 18 20.49 30.98 -16.00
CA PRO A 18 19.39 30.41 -16.76
C PRO A 18 19.91 29.46 -17.85
N ASP A 19 18.99 28.67 -18.41
CA ASP A 19 19.15 27.80 -19.59
C ASP A 19 19.64 26.37 -19.35
N ILE A 20 18.69 25.50 -18.95
CA ILE A 20 18.73 24.08 -19.33
C ILE A 20 17.40 23.73 -19.98
N TRP A 21 17.50 23.25 -21.22
CA TRP A 21 16.44 22.95 -22.17
C TRP A 21 15.70 21.65 -21.83
N LEU A 22 14.44 21.58 -22.29
CA LEU A 22 13.57 20.40 -22.21
C LEU A 22 14.25 19.13 -22.75
N THR A 23 14.68 18.22 -21.88
CA THR A 23 14.64 16.75 -22.10
C THR A 23 14.94 16.03 -20.78
N ASP A 24 14.13 16.16 -19.75
CA ASP A 24 14.28 15.36 -18.52
C ASP A 24 12.95 15.28 -17.76
N ILE A 25 11.97 14.56 -18.32
CA ILE A 25 10.86 14.00 -17.52
C ILE A 25 11.43 12.77 -16.81
N TRP A 26 12.26 13.01 -15.79
CA TRP A 26 12.57 12.00 -14.80
C TRP A 26 11.46 11.96 -13.77
N ILE A 27 10.85 10.79 -13.70
CA ILE A 27 10.07 10.19 -12.61
C ILE A 27 10.35 10.88 -11.26
N GLY A 28 9.64 11.97 -10.99
CA GLY A 28 9.83 12.82 -9.80
C GLY A 28 8.60 12.95 -8.90
N ASP A 29 7.46 12.37 -9.28
CA ASP A 29 6.17 12.64 -8.62
C ASP A 29 5.53 11.44 -7.89
N ILE A 30 6.33 10.51 -7.34
CA ILE A 30 5.80 9.39 -6.53
C ILE A 30 6.37 9.33 -5.09
N PHE A 31 7.23 10.27 -4.71
CA PHE A 31 7.66 10.42 -3.32
C PHE A 31 7.34 11.81 -2.80
N HIS A 32 6.06 12.03 -2.51
CA HIS A 32 5.70 13.03 -1.50
C HIS A 32 6.45 12.67 -0.20
N PRO A 33 7.07 13.66 0.48
CA PRO A 33 7.82 13.41 1.70
C PRO A 33 6.89 12.78 2.72
N MET A 34 7.28 11.59 3.16
CA MET A 34 6.64 10.76 4.16
C MET A 34 6.70 11.49 5.51
N LEU A 35 5.82 12.47 5.71
CA LEU A 35 5.46 12.96 7.03
C LEU A 35 5.05 11.72 7.84
N VAL A 36 5.83 11.41 8.87
CA VAL A 36 5.47 10.45 9.91
C VAL A 36 4.12 10.90 10.47
N ARG A 37 3.04 10.30 9.96
CA ARG A 37 1.68 10.66 10.35
C ARG A 37 1.48 10.25 11.80
N ARG A 38 1.02 11.20 12.62
CA ARG A 38 0.76 11.00 14.05
C ARG A 38 -0.57 10.28 14.31
N ASP A 39 -1.41 10.10 13.29
CA ASP A 39 -2.70 9.42 13.40
C ASP A 39 -2.69 8.08 12.65
N ASN A 40 -2.97 6.98 13.36
CA ASN A 40 -3.00 5.61 12.83
C ASN A 40 -4.27 5.32 12.00
N THR A 41 -4.71 6.30 11.22
CA THR A 41 -5.96 6.22 10.45
C THR A 41 -5.74 5.43 9.18
N MET A 42 -6.75 4.69 8.75
CA MET A 42 -6.63 3.76 7.65
C MET A 42 -6.53 4.49 6.30
N ARG A 43 -5.55 4.08 5.49
CA ARG A 43 -5.32 4.60 4.14
C ARG A 43 -5.02 3.46 3.18
N VAL A 44 -5.63 3.50 2.01
CA VAL A 44 -5.33 2.59 0.91
C VAL A 44 -4.35 3.22 -0.07
N ILE A 45 -3.27 2.51 -0.36
CA ILE A 45 -2.28 2.85 -1.38
C ILE A 45 -2.41 1.88 -2.57
N THR A 46 -1.94 2.34 -3.74
CA THR A 46 -1.97 1.58 -4.99
C THR A 46 -3.39 1.39 -5.54
N LYS A 47 -4.24 2.42 -5.42
CA LYS A 47 -5.62 2.41 -5.94
C LYS A 47 -5.72 2.18 -7.45
N ALA A 48 -4.64 2.44 -8.20
CA ALA A 48 -4.58 2.14 -9.64
C ALA A 48 -4.85 0.65 -9.94
N ALA A 49 -4.51 -0.27 -9.03
CA ALA A 49 -4.85 -1.68 -9.17
C ALA A 49 -6.37 -1.92 -9.19
N VAL A 50 -7.15 -1.14 -8.43
CA VAL A 50 -8.62 -1.20 -8.44
C VAL A 50 -9.16 -0.74 -9.78
N THR A 51 -8.67 0.39 -10.30
CA THR A 51 -9.08 0.90 -11.62
C THR A 51 -8.84 -0.15 -12.71
N LYS A 52 -7.64 -0.73 -12.76
CA LYS A 52 -7.30 -1.78 -13.72
C LYS A 52 -8.18 -3.03 -13.58
N ALA A 53 -8.47 -3.46 -12.35
CA ALA A 53 -9.36 -4.60 -12.11
C ALA A 53 -10.79 -4.33 -12.60
N ILE A 54 -11.29 -3.10 -12.44
CA ILE A 54 -12.62 -2.69 -12.90
C ILE A 54 -12.70 -2.62 -14.42
N GLU A 55 -11.64 -2.16 -15.09
CA GLU A 55 -11.56 -2.12 -16.56
C GLU A 55 -11.68 -3.53 -17.17
N VAL A 56 -11.01 -4.51 -16.57
CA VAL A 56 -11.06 -5.90 -17.02
C VAL A 56 -12.36 -6.60 -16.58
N HIS A 57 -12.86 -6.27 -15.39
CA HIS A 57 -14.03 -6.91 -14.78
C HIS A 57 -15.01 -5.86 -14.25
N GLY A 58 -15.82 -5.30 -15.14
CA GLY A 58 -16.78 -4.25 -14.81
C GLY A 58 -17.75 -4.61 -13.67
N GLN A 59 -18.09 -5.90 -13.52
CA GLN A 59 -18.93 -6.41 -12.43
C GLN A 59 -18.28 -6.30 -11.04
N TRP A 60 -16.98 -6.03 -10.94
CA TRP A 60 -16.28 -5.81 -9.67
C TRP A 60 -16.33 -4.34 -9.20
N LYS A 61 -16.83 -3.42 -10.03
CA LYS A 61 -16.88 -1.98 -9.71
C LYS A 61 -17.57 -1.68 -8.38
N ALA A 62 -18.81 -2.13 -8.21
CA ALA A 62 -19.57 -1.88 -6.99
C ALA A 62 -18.89 -2.44 -5.73
N PRO A 63 -18.49 -3.73 -5.67
CA PRO A 63 -17.89 -4.29 -4.47
C PRO A 63 -16.47 -3.77 -4.18
N LEU A 64 -15.66 -3.46 -5.20
CA LEU A 64 -14.35 -2.82 -4.99
C LEU A 64 -14.48 -1.36 -4.51
N SER A 65 -15.49 -0.64 -5.00
CA SER A 65 -15.78 0.71 -4.51
C SER A 65 -16.24 0.68 -3.05
N LEU A 66 -17.07 -0.29 -2.67
CA LEU A 66 -17.46 -0.51 -1.27
C LEU A 66 -16.24 -0.79 -0.38
N TRP A 67 -15.29 -1.60 -0.86
CA TRP A 67 -14.05 -1.87 -0.12
C TRP A 67 -13.22 -0.59 0.09
N LEU A 68 -13.07 0.22 -0.96
CA LEU A 68 -12.36 1.51 -0.86
C LEU A 68 -13.03 2.47 0.12
N THR A 69 -14.36 2.65 0.05
CA THR A 69 -15.07 3.55 0.97
C THR A 69 -15.04 3.06 2.42
N THR A 70 -14.91 1.74 2.63
CA THR A 70 -14.82 1.14 3.95
C THR A 70 -13.44 1.32 4.59
N PHE A 71 -12.36 1.17 3.81
CA PHE A 71 -11.00 1.11 4.37
C PHE A 71 -10.14 2.33 4.08
N ASP A 72 -10.47 3.14 3.09
CA ASP A 72 -9.78 4.41 2.81
C ASP A 72 -10.50 5.58 3.49
N ARG A 73 -10.55 5.54 4.83
CA ARG A 73 -11.24 6.56 5.64
C ARG A 73 -10.41 6.97 6.85
N ALA A 74 -10.29 8.28 7.04
CA ALA A 74 -9.55 8.87 8.16
C ALA A 74 -10.18 8.55 9.54
N THR A 75 -11.43 8.09 9.59
CA THR A 75 -12.10 7.75 10.85
C THR A 75 -11.85 6.32 11.32
N LEU A 76 -11.37 5.43 10.44
CA LEU A 76 -11.08 4.05 10.81
C LEU A 76 -9.65 3.94 11.30
N ARG A 77 -9.46 3.31 12.46
CA ARG A 77 -8.13 2.95 12.97
C ARG A 77 -8.01 1.43 12.98
N PHE A 78 -6.81 0.93 12.71
CA PHE A 78 -6.55 -0.49 12.89
C PHE A 78 -6.32 -0.77 14.37
N GLU A 79 -7.11 -1.70 14.92
CA GLU A 79 -7.00 -2.13 16.31
C GLU A 79 -6.55 -3.58 16.40
N SER A 80 -7.17 -4.45 15.59
CA SER A 80 -6.87 -5.88 15.57
C SER A 80 -7.35 -6.50 14.25
N PHE A 81 -6.88 -7.73 13.97
CA PHE A 81 -7.40 -8.51 12.85
C PHE A 81 -8.91 -8.72 12.96
N GLU A 82 -9.42 -9.02 14.15
CA GLU A 82 -10.85 -9.27 14.37
C GLU A 82 -11.69 -8.03 14.10
N GLN A 83 -11.22 -6.84 14.52
CA GLN A 83 -11.87 -5.58 14.20
C GLN A 83 -11.95 -5.34 12.68
N LEU A 84 -10.87 -5.65 11.96
CA LEU A 84 -10.83 -5.51 10.50
C LEU A 84 -11.75 -6.52 9.80
N ARG A 85 -11.76 -7.78 10.26
CA ARG A 85 -12.64 -8.85 9.78
C ARG A 85 -14.11 -8.50 10.00
N GLN A 86 -14.46 -8.05 11.21
CA GLN A 86 -15.82 -7.64 11.55
C GLN A 86 -16.26 -6.40 10.76
N THR A 87 -15.37 -5.41 10.59
CA THR A 87 -15.65 -4.22 9.77
C THR A 87 -16.04 -4.62 8.35
N TRP A 88 -15.33 -5.57 7.74
CA TRP A 88 -15.65 -6.04 6.40
C TRP A 88 -16.94 -6.87 6.36
N ALA A 89 -17.10 -7.79 7.30
CA ALA A 89 -18.28 -8.64 7.40
C ALA A 89 -19.56 -7.82 7.59
N THR A 90 -19.53 -6.76 8.40
CA THR A 90 -20.70 -5.90 8.65
C THR A 90 -21.19 -5.17 7.40
N VAL A 91 -20.28 -4.68 6.53
CA VAL A 91 -20.68 -3.90 5.35
C VAL A 91 -20.92 -4.75 4.10
N SER A 92 -20.24 -5.89 3.99
CA SER A 92 -20.25 -6.73 2.78
C SER A 92 -20.87 -8.11 2.96
N GLY A 93 -20.93 -8.60 4.20
CA GLY A 93 -21.25 -9.99 4.50
C GLY A 93 -20.13 -10.99 4.16
N TRP A 94 -18.92 -10.55 3.81
CA TRP A 94 -17.82 -11.40 3.34
C TRP A 94 -16.63 -11.45 4.30
N ASN A 95 -15.79 -12.47 4.14
CA ASN A 95 -14.70 -12.78 5.07
C ASN A 95 -13.39 -12.03 4.75
N VAL A 96 -12.51 -11.97 5.74
CA VAL A 96 -11.12 -11.58 5.58
C VAL A 96 -10.23 -12.64 6.21
N ASP A 97 -9.25 -13.12 5.44
CA ASP A 97 -8.23 -14.03 5.93
C ASP A 97 -6.90 -13.30 6.16
N ARG A 98 -6.12 -13.79 7.13
CA ARG A 98 -4.78 -13.30 7.43
C ARG A 98 -3.74 -14.38 7.12
N ILE A 99 -2.74 -14.00 6.34
CA ILE A 99 -1.58 -14.82 6.02
C ILE A 99 -0.36 -14.19 6.71
N PRO A 100 0.19 -14.83 7.77
CA PRO A 100 1.38 -14.34 8.45
C PRO A 100 2.58 -14.26 7.51
N HIS A 101 3.40 -13.23 7.68
CA HIS A 101 4.62 -13.01 6.88
C HIS A 101 5.58 -14.22 6.90
N SER A 102 5.55 -15.01 7.97
CA SER A 102 6.35 -16.24 8.13
C SER A 102 5.98 -17.32 7.11
N LYS A 103 4.71 -17.36 6.66
CA LYS A 103 4.22 -18.29 5.63
C LYS A 103 4.53 -17.81 4.21
N LEU A 104 4.91 -16.54 4.03
CA LEU A 104 5.18 -15.98 2.71
C LEU A 104 6.56 -16.39 2.20
N ARG A 105 6.62 -16.74 0.92
CA ARG A 105 7.87 -16.86 0.17
C ARG A 105 8.49 -15.48 -0.08
N PRO A 106 9.82 -15.38 -0.30
CA PRO A 106 10.52 -14.10 -0.43
C PRO A 106 9.91 -13.13 -1.44
N ALA A 107 9.46 -13.64 -2.60
CA ALA A 107 8.86 -12.82 -3.66
C ALA A 107 7.57 -12.08 -3.24
N SER A 108 6.86 -12.56 -2.22
CA SER A 108 5.63 -11.96 -1.73
C SER A 108 5.77 -11.21 -0.41
N ARG A 109 6.98 -11.16 0.17
CA ARG A 109 7.22 -10.42 1.41
C ARG A 109 7.31 -8.92 1.14
N LYS A 110 6.76 -8.13 2.06
CA LYS A 110 6.97 -6.69 2.13
C LYS A 110 7.37 -6.35 3.56
N GLY A 111 8.66 -6.40 3.86
CA GLY A 111 9.15 -6.28 5.24
C GLY A 111 8.49 -7.30 6.19
N PRO A 112 8.18 -6.92 7.44
CA PRO A 112 7.51 -7.77 8.42
C PRO A 112 5.97 -7.74 8.30
N LEU A 113 5.42 -7.33 7.15
CA LEU A 113 3.98 -7.13 7.00
C LEU A 113 3.26 -8.44 6.64
N ASP A 114 2.13 -8.67 7.28
CA ASP A 114 1.21 -9.75 6.93
C ASP A 114 0.36 -9.37 5.73
N ILE A 115 -0.13 -10.40 5.04
CA ILE A 115 -1.11 -10.26 3.96
C ILE A 115 -2.51 -10.48 4.53
N TYR A 116 -3.43 -9.63 4.09
CA TYR A 116 -4.85 -9.72 4.33
C TYR A 116 -5.55 -9.96 3.00
N VAL A 117 -6.38 -10.99 2.95
CA VAL A 117 -7.11 -11.41 1.76
C VAL A 117 -8.59 -11.13 2.01
N PHE A 118 -9.16 -10.23 1.23
CA PHE A 118 -10.56 -9.84 1.33
C PHE A 118 -11.37 -10.58 0.27
N ASP A 119 -12.43 -11.23 0.72
CA ASP A 119 -13.44 -11.79 -0.17
C ASP A 119 -14.25 -10.65 -0.80
N ILE A 120 -14.28 -10.60 -2.13
CA ILE A 120 -15.03 -9.62 -2.91
C ILE A 120 -16.04 -10.38 -3.78
N LYS A 121 -17.31 -9.99 -3.73
CA LYS A 121 -18.40 -10.57 -4.54
C LYS A 121 -18.54 -12.09 -4.34
N LYS A 122 -18.88 -12.53 -3.11
CA LYS A 122 -19.14 -13.94 -2.77
C LYS A 122 -18.06 -14.92 -3.26
N ASN A 123 -16.80 -14.51 -3.18
CA ASN A 123 -15.61 -15.28 -3.55
C ASN A 123 -15.20 -15.33 -5.03
N GLU A 124 -15.90 -14.61 -5.90
CA GLU A 124 -15.45 -14.48 -7.29
C GLU A 124 -14.13 -13.70 -7.42
N CYS A 125 -13.87 -12.80 -6.47
CA CYS A 125 -12.70 -11.92 -6.45
C CYS A 125 -12.02 -11.93 -5.07
N ARG A 126 -10.70 -11.78 -5.08
CA ARG A 126 -9.81 -11.76 -3.93
C ARG A 126 -8.96 -10.51 -4.02
N LEU A 127 -9.15 -9.57 -3.08
CA LEU A 127 -8.26 -8.43 -2.94
C LEU A 127 -7.18 -8.80 -1.92
N ILE A 128 -5.94 -8.79 -2.36
CA ILE A 128 -4.77 -9.12 -1.54
C ILE A 128 -4.06 -7.82 -1.19
N ALA A 129 -3.87 -7.55 0.10
CA ALA A 129 -3.18 -6.36 0.57
C ALA A 129 -2.22 -6.67 1.72
N TRP A 130 -1.08 -5.97 1.75
CA TRP A 130 -0.26 -5.91 2.97
C TRP A 130 -0.80 -4.83 3.89
N LEU A 131 -0.83 -5.10 5.19
CA LEU A 131 -1.21 -4.10 6.19
C LEU A 131 -0.02 -3.70 7.03
N ASN A 132 0.25 -2.40 7.08
CA ASN A 132 1.09 -1.80 8.12
C ASN A 132 0.20 -1.31 9.27
N ALA A 133 0.08 -2.12 10.31
CA ALA A 133 -0.73 -1.85 11.49
C ALA A 133 -0.28 -0.61 12.30
N ARG A 134 1.00 -0.22 12.19
CA ARG A 134 1.55 0.96 12.89
C ARG A 134 1.09 2.27 12.25
N THR A 135 0.86 2.25 10.94
CA THR A 135 0.52 3.45 10.16
C THR A 135 -0.87 3.39 9.54
N GLY A 136 -1.65 2.35 9.81
CA GLY A 136 -2.99 2.13 9.24
C GLY A 136 -2.96 1.96 7.71
N THR A 137 -1.83 1.54 7.13
CA THR A 137 -1.68 1.59 5.66
C THR A 137 -1.91 0.23 5.02
N LEU A 138 -2.91 0.14 4.15
CA LEU A 138 -3.16 -0.99 3.27
C LEU A 138 -2.47 -0.75 1.92
N TYR A 139 -1.62 -1.68 1.53
CA TYR A 139 -0.95 -1.68 0.23
C TYR A 139 -1.57 -2.77 -0.63
N ILE A 140 -2.32 -2.40 -1.67
CA ILE A 140 -2.88 -3.39 -2.59
C ILE A 140 -1.72 -4.08 -3.31
N LYS A 141 -1.65 -5.41 -3.16
CA LYS A 141 -0.70 -6.28 -3.86
C LYS A 141 -1.28 -6.71 -5.20
N ALA A 142 -2.49 -7.26 -5.18
CA ALA A 142 -3.17 -7.81 -6.34
C ALA A 142 -4.68 -7.89 -6.09
N ILE A 143 -5.44 -7.88 -7.17
CA ILE A 143 -6.87 -8.17 -7.19
C ILE A 143 -7.04 -9.31 -8.21
N LEU A 144 -7.46 -10.47 -7.73
CA LEU A 144 -7.42 -11.72 -8.49
C LEU A 144 -8.79 -12.37 -8.52
N SER A 145 -9.09 -13.10 -9.58
CA SER A 145 -10.17 -14.09 -9.55
C SER A 145 -9.84 -15.23 -8.57
N HIS A 146 -10.83 -16.03 -8.21
CA HIS A 146 -10.62 -17.22 -7.37
C HIS A 146 -9.53 -18.16 -7.92
N ALA A 147 -9.57 -18.44 -9.23
CA ALA A 147 -8.60 -19.34 -9.86
C ALA A 147 -7.16 -18.79 -9.86
N GLU A 148 -7.01 -17.48 -10.04
CA GLU A 148 -5.71 -16.81 -9.96
C GLU A 148 -5.20 -16.75 -8.51
N TYR A 149 -6.09 -16.57 -7.55
CA TYR A 149 -5.76 -16.66 -6.14
C TYR A 149 -5.20 -18.04 -5.77
N ASP A 150 -5.82 -19.12 -6.26
CA ASP A 150 -5.32 -20.49 -6.02
C ASP A 150 -3.93 -20.72 -6.64
N LYS A 151 -3.65 -20.10 -7.79
CA LYS A 151 -2.32 -20.13 -8.40
C LYS A 151 -1.32 -19.37 -7.53
N TRP A 152 -1.69 -18.17 -7.09
CA TRP A 152 -0.88 -17.33 -6.20
C TRP A 152 -0.57 -18.04 -4.88
N CYS A 153 -1.55 -18.69 -4.25
CA CYS A 153 -1.34 -19.46 -3.02
C CYS A 153 -0.25 -20.51 -3.19
N ARG A 154 -0.27 -21.26 -4.31
CA ARG A 154 0.73 -22.29 -4.61
C ARG A 154 2.13 -21.72 -4.87
N SER A 155 2.21 -20.57 -5.52
CA SER A 155 3.50 -19.95 -5.90
C SER A 155 4.13 -19.11 -4.80
N ASP A 156 3.34 -18.53 -3.89
CA ASP A 156 3.77 -17.47 -2.98
C ASP A 156 3.64 -17.81 -1.49
N ILE A 157 2.88 -18.86 -1.16
CA ILE A 157 2.73 -19.36 0.21
C ILE A 157 3.54 -20.65 0.37
N ARG A 158 4.09 -20.87 1.56
CA ARG A 158 4.84 -22.06 1.96
C ARG A 158 3.94 -23.10 2.59
#